data_AF-A0AA39CZ43-F1
#
_entry.id   AF-A0AA39CZ43-F1
#
_cell.length_a   1.000
_cell.length_b   1.000
_cell.length_c   1.000
_cell.angle_alpha   90.00
_cell.angle_beta   90.00
_cell.angle_gamma   90.00
#
_symmetry.space_group_name_H-M   'P 1'
#
loop_
_entity.id
_entity.type
_entity.pdbx_description
1 polymer ?
#
loop_
_entity_poly.entity_id
_entity_poly.type
_entity_poly.pdbx_seq_one_letter_code
_entity_poly.pdbx_strand_id
1 'polypeptide(L)'
;MIGKIINTKNLLQTLRSVPVVQGDPEWRCRSWCADALVALERDGQAMGASVLDWRRIEELTRRHVREKIAQGRFDDSWLLVNPKPTWDLWENKEVIA
;
A
#
# COMPACT_ATOMS: atom_id res chain seq x y z
N MET A 1 4.29 -6.21 -1.59
CA MET A 1 4.69 -6.11 -0.17
C MET A 1 5.55 -4.89 0.04
N ILE A 2 5.37 -4.14 1.14
CA ILE A 2 6.19 -2.96 1.48
C ILE A 2 6.96 -3.10 2.80
N GLY A 3 6.58 -4.05 3.65
CA GLY A 3 7.10 -4.15 5.01
C GLY A 3 6.67 -5.42 5.72
N LYS A 4 7.37 -5.75 6.80
CA LYS A 4 6.95 -6.78 7.76
C LYS A 4 6.40 -6.13 9.02
N ILE A 5 5.25 -6.61 9.46
CA ILE A 5 4.65 -6.24 10.74
C ILE A 5 5.36 -7.05 11.82
N ILE A 6 5.87 -6.36 12.85
CA ILE A 6 6.50 -7.00 14.02
C ILE A 6 5.65 -6.85 15.28
N ASN A 7 4.74 -5.86 15.31
CA ASN A 7 3.81 -5.65 16.40
C ASN A 7 2.43 -5.21 15.88
N THR A 8 1.52 -6.18 15.76
CA THR A 8 0.15 -5.94 15.27
C THR A 8 -0.66 -5.02 16.18
N LYS A 9 -0.42 -5.04 17.50
CA LYS A 9 -1.14 -4.18 18.43
C LYS A 9 -0.81 -2.70 18.17
N ASN A 10 0.47 -2.37 18.06
CA ASN A 10 0.92 -1.01 17.74
C ASN A 10 0.47 -0.60 16.33
N LEU A 11 0.57 -1.50 15.36
CA LEU A 11 0.07 -1.25 14.00
C LEU A 11 -1.39 -0.79 14.04
N LEU A 12 -2.27 -1.56 14.68
CA LEU A 12 -3.70 -1.25 14.74
C LEU A 12 -3.97 0.04 15.51
N GLN A 13 -3.26 0.28 16.62
CA GLN A 13 -3.39 1.51 17.39
C GLN A 13 -3.02 2.74 16.54
N THR A 14 -1.89 2.68 15.86
CA THR A 14 -1.38 3.76 15.00
C THR A 14 -2.30 4.02 13.83
N LEU A 15 -2.70 2.98 13.07
CA LEU A 15 -3.62 3.15 11.94
C LEU A 15 -4.99 3.72 12.35
N ARG A 16 -5.52 3.30 13.50
CA ARG A 16 -6.81 3.82 14.02
C ARG A 16 -6.73 5.27 14.48
N SER A 17 -5.54 5.77 14.79
CA SER A 17 -5.35 7.16 15.18
C SER A 17 -5.33 8.13 13.98
N VAL A 18 -5.17 7.62 12.76
CA VAL A 18 -5.11 8.43 11.53
C VAL A 18 -6.55 8.79 11.12
N PRO A 19 -6.92 10.08 11.11
CA PRO A 19 -8.30 10.48 10.88
C PRO A 19 -8.73 10.29 9.43
N VAL A 20 -10.00 9.87 9.27
CA VAL A 20 -10.71 9.98 8.00
C VAL A 20 -11.36 11.36 7.96
N VAL A 21 -10.83 12.26 7.14
CA VAL A 21 -11.34 13.64 7.05
C VAL A 21 -12.61 13.67 6.22
N GLN A 22 -13.67 14.26 6.77
CA GLN A 22 -14.96 14.43 6.10
C GLN A 22 -15.15 15.88 5.66
N GLY A 23 -15.88 16.08 4.57
CA GLY A 23 -16.25 17.42 4.08
C GLY A 23 -15.14 18.18 3.36
N ASP A 24 -13.94 17.60 3.22
CA ASP A 24 -12.84 18.16 2.44
C ASP A 24 -12.80 17.50 1.04
N PRO A 25 -13.03 18.25 -0.05
CA PRO A 25 -12.99 17.71 -1.41
C PRO A 25 -11.58 17.30 -1.88
N GLU A 26 -10.52 17.83 -1.25
CA GLU A 26 -9.14 17.45 -1.59
C GLU A 26 -8.67 16.20 -0.84
N TRP A 27 -9.37 15.81 0.21
CA TRP A 27 -9.07 14.59 0.93
C TRP A 27 -9.42 13.35 0.08
N ARG A 28 -8.47 12.42 0.02
CA ARG A 28 -8.59 11.19 -0.77
C ARG A 28 -8.12 10.02 0.09
N CYS A 29 -8.53 8.80 -0.28
CA CYS A 29 -7.98 7.57 0.31
C CYS A 29 -6.44 7.51 0.24
N ARG A 30 -5.85 8.14 -0.78
CA ARG A 30 -4.41 8.27 -0.94
C ARG A 30 -3.76 9.18 0.10
N SER A 31 -4.42 10.30 0.44
CA SER A 31 -3.96 11.19 1.51
C SER A 31 -3.93 10.44 2.83
N TRP A 32 -4.96 9.64 3.12
CA TRP A 32 -4.97 8.77 4.30
C TRP A 32 -3.81 7.77 4.31
N CYS A 33 -3.52 7.10 3.17
CA CYS A 33 -2.39 6.19 3.09
C CYS A 33 -1.06 6.90 3.37
N ALA A 34 -0.87 8.11 2.84
CA ALA A 34 0.33 8.90 3.09
C ALA A 34 0.48 9.22 4.60
N ASP A 35 -0.58 9.71 5.21
CA ASP A 35 -0.61 10.06 6.65
C ASP A 35 -0.40 8.81 7.53
N ALA A 36 -0.99 7.68 7.15
CA ALA A 36 -0.84 6.42 7.86
C ALA A 36 0.59 5.90 7.84
N LEU A 37 1.29 5.99 6.70
CA LEU A 37 2.68 5.59 6.61
C LEU A 37 3.60 6.51 7.43
N VAL A 38 3.35 7.82 7.42
CA VAL A 38 4.06 8.78 8.28
C VAL A 38 3.80 8.48 9.76
N ALA A 39 2.56 8.14 10.14
CA ALA A 39 2.24 7.76 11.51
C ALA A 39 2.96 6.47 11.93
N LEU A 40 3.06 5.47 11.04
CA LEU A 40 3.80 4.23 11.30
C LEU A 40 5.31 4.44 11.41
N GLU A 41 5.86 5.35 10.60
CA GLU A 41 7.27 5.73 10.69
C GLU A 41 7.57 6.40 12.03
N ARG A 42 6.67 7.28 12.50
CA ARG A 42 6.77 7.92 13.82
C ARG A 42 6.56 6.96 14.99
N ASP A 43 5.64 6.00 14.85
CA ASP A 43 5.41 4.96 15.85
C ASP A 43 6.68 4.13 16.05
N GLY A 44 7.35 3.72 14.97
CA GLY A 44 8.66 3.05 15.01
C GLY A 44 8.67 1.72 15.78
N GLN A 45 7.50 1.19 16.16
CA GLN A 45 7.37 -0.03 16.98
C GLN A 45 6.47 -1.09 16.31
N ALA A 46 5.68 -0.70 15.30
CA ALA A 46 4.77 -1.58 14.57
C ALA A 46 5.47 -2.38 13.46
N MET A 47 6.43 -1.74 12.78
CA MET A 47 7.06 -2.24 11.56
C MET A 47 8.51 -2.65 11.82
N GLY A 48 8.93 -3.77 11.24
CA GLY A 48 10.34 -4.15 11.17
C GLY A 48 11.02 -3.48 9.98
N ALA A 49 11.84 -4.22 9.25
CA ALA A 49 12.23 -3.80 7.90
C ALA A 49 10.96 -3.41 7.14
N SER A 50 10.99 -2.23 6.51
CA SER A 50 9.86 -1.65 5.78
C SER A 50 10.30 -0.49 4.89
N VAL A 51 9.53 -0.23 3.85
CA VAL A 51 9.57 1.00 3.05
C VAL A 51 8.28 1.75 3.38
N LEU A 52 8.40 2.92 4.01
CA LEU A 52 7.25 3.75 4.42
C LEU A 52 7.17 5.08 3.65
N ASP A 53 8.10 5.33 2.72
CA ASP A 53 8.06 6.49 1.83
C ASP A 53 6.85 6.41 0.89
N TRP A 54 5.84 7.23 1.18
CA TRP A 54 4.61 7.30 0.38
C TRP A 54 4.88 7.65 -1.08
N ARG A 55 5.80 8.60 -1.36
CA ARG A 55 6.07 9.04 -2.72
C ARG A 55 6.62 7.88 -3.55
N ARG A 56 7.60 7.16 -3.00
CA ARG A 56 8.16 5.98 -3.64
C ARG A 56 7.12 4.89 -3.87
N ILE A 57 6.27 4.63 -2.88
CA ILE A 57 5.19 3.63 -2.99
C ILE A 57 4.19 4.04 -4.06
N GLU A 58 3.69 5.28 -4.02
CA GLU A 58 2.68 5.76 -4.97
C GLU A 58 3.19 5.74 -6.41
N GLU A 59 4.40 6.24 -6.65
CA GLU A 59 5.00 6.25 -7.99
C GLU A 59 5.10 4.83 -8.56
N LEU A 60 5.58 3.87 -7.77
CA LEU A 60 5.74 2.48 -8.18
C LEU A 60 4.40 1.77 -8.38
N THR A 61 3.45 1.94 -7.45
CA THR A 61 2.10 1.37 -7.58
C THR A 61 1.39 1.91 -8.82
N ARG A 62 1.47 3.22 -9.08
CA ARG A 62 0.84 3.83 -10.27
C ARG A 62 1.46 3.35 -11.57
N ARG A 63 2.78 3.18 -11.60
CA ARG A 63 3.46 2.61 -12.76
C ARG A 63 2.99 1.17 -13.00
N HIS A 64 3.04 0.35 -11.96
CA HIS A 64 2.63 -1.05 -12.04
C HIS A 64 1.18 -1.22 -12.50
N VAL A 65 0.24 -0.48 -11.90
CA VAL A 65 -1.18 -0.55 -12.29
C VAL A 65 -1.37 -0.15 -13.75
N ARG A 66 -0.70 0.91 -14.23
CA ARG A 66 -0.77 1.32 -15.64
C ARG A 66 -0.26 0.24 -16.59
N GLU A 67 0.88 -0.37 -16.28
CA GLU A 67 1.44 -1.48 -17.07
C GLU A 67 0.45 -2.66 -17.13
N LYS A 68 -0.21 -2.97 -16.02
CA LYS A 68 -1.18 -4.06 -15.96
C LYS A 68 -2.49 -3.78 -16.68
N ILE A 69 -2.95 -2.53 -16.68
CA ILE A 69 -4.06 -2.10 -17.51
C ILE A 69 -3.70 -2.27 -18.99
N ALA A 70 -2.51 -1.83 -19.41
CA ALA A 70 -2.05 -1.98 -20.79
C ALA A 70 -1.89 -3.45 -21.22
N GLN A 71 -1.65 -4.36 -20.28
CA GLN A 71 -1.59 -5.82 -20.50
C GLN A 71 -2.97 -6.50 -20.47
N GLY A 72 -4.06 -5.75 -20.33
CA GLY A 72 -5.43 -6.29 -20.29
C GLY A 72 -5.75 -7.13 -19.04
N ARG A 73 -5.02 -6.92 -17.93
CA ARG A 73 -5.16 -7.70 -16.68
C ARG A 73 -6.59 -7.73 -16.12
N PHE A 74 -7.39 -6.74 -16.49
CA PHE A 74 -8.73 -6.48 -15.98
C PHE A 74 -9.83 -6.69 -17.03
N ASP A 75 -9.49 -7.17 -18.23
CA ASP A 75 -10.42 -7.23 -19.36
C ASP A 75 -11.26 -8.52 -19.38
N ASP A 76 -10.76 -9.60 -18.76
CA ASP A 76 -11.43 -10.90 -18.74
C ASP A 76 -11.78 -11.33 -17.31
N SER A 77 -13.05 -11.70 -17.11
CA SER A 77 -13.60 -12.26 -15.87
C SER A 77 -12.86 -13.52 -15.40
N TRP A 78 -12.33 -14.36 -16.30
CA TRP A 78 -11.56 -15.54 -15.93
C TRP A 78 -10.20 -15.18 -15.30
N LEU A 79 -9.66 -14.01 -15.65
CA LEU A 79 -8.47 -13.50 -14.99
C LEU A 79 -8.78 -13.02 -13.57
N LEU A 80 -10.04 -12.71 -13.21
CA LEU A 80 -10.39 -12.23 -11.86
C LEU A 80 -10.38 -13.34 -10.80
N VAL A 81 -10.51 -14.61 -11.20
CA VAL A 81 -10.58 -15.76 -10.26
C VAL A 81 -9.21 -16.31 -9.86
N ASN A 82 -8.14 -15.98 -10.61
CA ASN A 82 -6.79 -16.45 -10.31
C ASN A 82 -6.03 -15.52 -9.36
N PRO A 83 -5.13 -16.06 -8.51
CA PRO A 83 -4.24 -15.25 -7.68
C PRO A 83 -3.50 -14.22 -8.52
N LYS A 84 -3.55 -12.99 -8.05
CA LYS A 84 -3.00 -11.82 -8.73
C LYS A 84 -1.58 -11.59 -8.20
N PRO A 85 -0.53 -11.77 -9.02
CA PRO A 85 0.82 -11.43 -8.60
C PRO A 85 0.84 -9.97 -8.11
N THR A 86 1.43 -9.77 -6.95
CA THR A 86 1.51 -8.46 -6.29
C THR A 86 2.96 -8.01 -6.31
N TRP A 87 3.20 -6.72 -6.53
CA TRP A 87 4.56 -6.19 -6.54
C TRP A 87 5.18 -6.24 -5.15
N ASP A 88 6.35 -6.85 -5.05
CA ASP A 88 7.23 -6.82 -3.90
C ASP A 88 8.23 -5.66 -4.04
N LEU A 89 8.16 -4.68 -3.15
CA LEU A 89 9.04 -3.51 -3.18
C LEU A 89 10.46 -3.79 -2.67
N TRP A 90 10.70 -4.91 -1.99
CA TRP A 90 12.02 -5.31 -1.52
C TRP A 90 12.76 -6.09 -2.59
N GLU A 91 12.09 -7.08 -3.17
CA GLU A 91 12.66 -7.91 -4.24
C GLU A 91 12.54 -7.24 -5.62
N ASN A 92 11.81 -6.11 -5.70
CA ASN A 92 11.57 -5.33 -6.91
C ASN A 92 11.03 -6.18 -8.08
N LYS A 93 10.08 -7.08 -7.77
CA LYS A 93 9.43 -7.98 -8.74
C LYS A 93 8.01 -8.35 -8.31
N GLU A 94 7.25 -8.97 -9.21
CA GLU A 94 5.97 -9.58 -8.82
C GLU A 94 6.17 -10.90 -8.08
N VAL A 95 5.37 -11.12 -7.04
CA VAL A 95 5.29 -12.38 -6.28
C VAL A 95 3.83 -12.83 -6.19
N ILE A 96 3.59 -14.14 -6.27
CA ILE A 96 2.30 -14.74 -5.95
C ILE A 96 2.39 -15.18 -4.48
N ALA A 97 1.53 -14.62 -3.63
CA ALA A 97 1.40 -15.00 -2.24
C ALA A 97 0.49 -16.23 -2.08
#